data_AF-A0A947X949-F1
#
_entry.id   AF-A0A947X949-F1
#
_cell.length_a   1.000
_cell.length_b   1.000
_cell.length_c   1.000
_cell.angle_alpha   90.00
_cell.angle_beta   90.00
_cell.angle_gamma   90.00
#
_symmetry.space_group_name_H-M   'P 1'
#
loop_
_entity.id
_entity.type
_entity.pdbx_description
1 polymer ?
#
loop_
_entity_poly.entity_id
_entity_poly.type
_entity_poly.pdbx_seq_one_letter_code
_entity_poly.pdbx_strand_id
1 'polypeptide(L)'
;MRDPLTRPGDAAALFDLPRPAAQCRIVVAMSGGVDSSVVAALAARSGAQVIGITLQLFDYGAATGRKGACCAGDDIRDAQAVAD
;
A
#
# COMPACT_ATOMS: atom_id res chain seq x y z
N MET A 1 8.78 13.81 -22.77
CA MET A 1 7.81 13.27 -21.78
C MET A 1 8.56 13.17 -20.46
N ARG A 2 8.26 14.03 -19.46
CA ARG A 2 8.91 13.97 -18.14
C ARG A 2 8.05 13.05 -17.26
N ASP A 3 8.67 12.04 -16.67
CA ASP A 3 7.99 11.11 -15.79
C ASP A 3 7.77 11.74 -14.40
N PRO A 4 6.51 12.02 -13.99
CA PRO A 4 6.20 12.56 -12.67
C PRO A 4 6.61 11.60 -11.54
N LEU A 5 6.95 10.35 -11.84
CA LEU A 5 7.43 9.39 -10.86
C LEU A 5 8.93 9.50 -10.59
N THR A 6 9.65 10.54 -11.03
CA THR A 6 11.11 10.66 -10.81
C THR A 6 11.52 11.64 -9.71
N ARG A 7 10.62 12.49 -9.19
CA ARG A 7 10.95 13.48 -8.14
C ARG A 7 10.05 13.38 -6.89
N PRO A 8 10.57 13.63 -5.68
CA PRO A 8 9.78 13.58 -4.44
C PRO A 8 8.57 14.53 -4.44
N GLY A 9 8.75 15.77 -4.94
CA GLY A 9 7.68 16.76 -5.02
C GLY A 9 6.57 16.43 -6.02
N ASP A 10 6.89 15.65 -7.07
CA ASP A 10 5.92 15.23 -8.08
C ASP A 10 5.04 14.08 -7.55
N ALA A 11 5.58 13.22 -6.68
CA ALA A 11 4.81 12.16 -6.03
C ALA A 11 3.77 12.72 -5.04
N ALA A 12 4.11 13.80 -4.31
CA ALA A 12 3.16 14.44 -3.39
C ALA A 12 1.92 15.03 -4.09
N ALA A 13 2.04 15.43 -5.36
CA ALA A 13 0.93 15.93 -6.16
C ALA A 13 -0.12 14.87 -6.52
N LEU A 14 0.16 13.58 -6.29
CA LEU A 14 -0.77 12.48 -6.56
C LEU A 14 -1.83 12.26 -5.47
N PHE A 15 -1.66 12.86 -4.28
CA PHE A 15 -2.41 12.48 -3.07
C PHE A 15 -3.37 13.57 -2.55
N ASP A 16 -3.59 14.66 -3.30
CA ASP A 16 -4.51 15.76 -2.95
C ASP A 16 -4.44 16.17 -1.46
N LEU A 17 -3.23 16.39 -0.97
CA LEU A 17 -2.98 16.60 0.46
C LEU A 17 -3.46 17.99 0.92
N PRO A 18 -4.18 18.10 2.06
CA PRO A 18 -4.72 19.37 2.54
C PRO A 18 -3.65 20.29 3.17
N ARG A 19 -2.45 19.77 3.39
CA ARG A 19 -1.31 20.40 4.07
C ARG A 19 -0.02 19.87 3.45
N PRO A 20 1.16 20.50 3.71
CA PRO A 20 2.43 19.98 3.25
C PRO A 20 2.63 18.50 3.64
N ALA A 21 3.19 17.70 2.73
CA ALA A 21 3.27 16.24 2.88
C ALA A 21 3.88 15.80 4.22
N ALA A 22 4.95 16.47 4.67
CA ALA A 22 5.61 16.19 5.96
C ALA A 22 4.71 16.33 7.21
N GLN A 23 3.54 16.97 7.09
CA GLN A 23 2.56 17.13 8.17
C GLN A 23 1.32 16.24 8.00
N CYS A 24 1.29 15.46 6.92
CA CYS A 24 0.21 14.55 6.56
C CYS A 24 0.60 13.11 6.90
N ARG A 25 -0.44 12.29 7.06
CA ARG A 25 -0.32 10.84 7.20
C ARG A 25 -1.18 10.20 6.13
N ILE A 26 -0.59 9.31 5.36
CA ILE A 26 -1.27 8.52 4.32
C ILE A 26 -1.39 7.09 4.85
N VAL A 27 -2.61 6.59 4.91
CA VAL A 27 -2.89 5.19 5.25
C VAL A 27 -3.19 4.45 3.95
N VAL A 28 -2.41 3.42 3.65
CA VAL A 28 -2.55 2.63 2.42
C VAL A 28 -3.11 1.27 2.79
N ALA A 29 -4.23 0.89 2.20
CA ALA A 29 -4.75 -0.47 2.28
C ALA A 29 -3.88 -1.40 1.42
N MET A 30 -3.16 -2.30 2.08
CA MET A 30 -2.19 -3.23 1.52
C MET A 30 -2.83 -4.61 1.37
N SER A 31 -3.14 -4.98 0.13
CA SER A 31 -3.66 -6.32 -0.19
C SER A 31 -2.57 -7.36 -0.40
N GLY A 32 -1.30 -6.96 -0.42
CA GLY A 32 -0.17 -7.80 -0.86
C GLY A 32 0.07 -7.74 -2.37
N GLY A 33 -0.90 -7.24 -3.14
CA GLY A 33 -0.78 -7.07 -4.58
C GLY A 33 0.02 -5.83 -5.01
N VAL A 34 0.53 -5.89 -6.24
CA VAL A 34 1.43 -4.89 -6.85
C VAL A 34 0.87 -3.47 -6.82
N ASP A 35 -0.43 -3.28 -7.10
CA ASP A 35 -1.02 -1.94 -7.15
C ASP A 35 -0.92 -1.22 -5.80
N SER A 36 -1.28 -1.92 -4.72
CA SER A 36 -1.16 -1.38 -3.36
C SER A 36 0.30 -1.10 -2.97
N SER A 37 1.23 -1.94 -3.43
CA SER A 37 2.67 -1.77 -3.22
C SER A 37 3.22 -0.54 -3.93
N VAL A 38 2.81 -0.30 -5.17
CA VAL A 38 3.21 0.90 -5.93
C VAL A 38 2.65 2.16 -5.27
N VAL A 39 1.38 2.13 -4.82
CA VAL A 39 0.79 3.26 -4.08
C VAL A 39 1.56 3.54 -2.78
N ALA A 40 1.91 2.51 -2.01
CA ALA A 40 2.72 2.67 -0.79
C ALA A 40 4.10 3.26 -1.07
N ALA A 41 4.78 2.79 -2.13
CA ALA A 41 6.07 3.33 -2.54
C ALA A 41 5.98 4.80 -2.97
N LEU A 42 4.94 5.17 -3.74
CA LEU A 42 4.71 6.56 -4.14
C LEU A 42 4.36 7.45 -2.95
N ALA A 43 3.54 6.95 -2.02
CA ALA A 43 3.22 7.64 -0.78
C ALA A 43 4.48 7.87 0.06
N ALA A 44 5.37 6.88 0.17
CA ALA A 44 6.63 7.02 0.92
C ALA A 44 7.53 8.08 0.29
N ARG A 45 7.60 8.11 -1.05
CA ARG A 45 8.35 9.11 -1.81
C ARG A 45 7.77 10.52 -1.75
N SER A 46 6.50 10.68 -1.39
CA SER A 46 5.88 11.99 -1.20
C SER A 46 6.44 12.78 -0.01
N GLY A 47 7.11 12.09 0.93
CA GLY A 47 7.59 12.68 2.19
C GLY A 47 6.53 12.76 3.29
N ALA A 48 5.33 12.23 3.07
CA ALA A 48 4.34 12.04 4.13
C ALA A 48 4.69 10.85 5.03
N GLN A 49 4.14 10.82 6.25
CA GLN A 49 4.18 9.60 7.06
C GLN A 49 3.24 8.56 6.44
N VAL A 50 3.76 7.38 6.12
CA VAL A 50 2.97 6.30 5.51
C VAL A 50 2.73 5.19 6.52
N ILE A 51 1.50 4.67 6.54
CA ILE A 51 1.12 3.49 7.31
C ILE A 51 0.44 2.51 6.35
N GLY A 52 1.07 1.36 6.12
CA GLY A 52 0.43 0.23 5.44
C GLY A 52 -0.50 -0.51 6.41
N ILE A 53 -1.74 -0.77 6.00
CA ILE A 53 -2.68 -1.61 6.75
C ILE A 53 -3.10 -2.80 5.90
N THR A 54 -3.01 -4.01 6.44
CA THR A 54 -3.61 -5.20 5.82
C THR A 54 -4.82 -5.62 6.65
N LEU A 55 -5.92 -5.96 5.98
CA LEU A 55 -7.17 -6.35 6.61
C LEU A 55 -7.48 -7.79 6.26
N GLN A 56 -7.47 -8.66 7.27
CA GLN A 56 -7.97 -10.02 7.12
C GLN A 56 -9.50 -10.01 7.25
N LEU A 57 -10.19 -9.91 6.12
CA LEU A 57 -11.66 -9.83 6.07
C LEU A 57 -12.36 -11.19 5.96
N PHE A 58 -11.61 -12.28 5.82
CA PHE A 58 -12.14 -13.63 5.67
C PHE A 58 -11.68 -14.53 6.80
N ASP A 59 -12.57 -15.42 7.25
CA ASP A 59 -12.24 -16.41 8.27
C ASP A 59 -11.37 -17.51 7.67
N TYR A 60 -10.08 -17.49 8.04
CA TYR A 60 -9.07 -18.43 7.58
C TYR A 60 -9.41 -19.87 7.96
N GLY A 61 -10.16 -20.09 9.05
CA GLY A 61 -10.50 -21.42 9.55
C GLY A 61 -11.54 -22.19 8.72
N ALA A 62 -12.46 -21.49 8.05
CA ALA A 62 -13.53 -22.09 7.23
C ALA A 62 -13.19 -22.15 5.74
N ALA A 63 -12.13 -21.47 5.30
CA ALA A 63 -11.75 -21.33 3.88
C ALA A 63 -10.64 -22.30 3.43
N THR A 64 -10.05 -23.08 4.34
CA THR A 64 -8.97 -24.06 4.06
C THR A 64 -9.32 -25.16 3.06
N GLY A 65 -10.59 -25.25 2.62
CA GLY A 65 -11.06 -26.23 1.63
C GLY A 65 -11.71 -25.65 0.37
N ARG A 66 -11.82 -24.32 0.20
CA ARG A 66 -12.43 -23.74 -1.02
C ARG A 66 -11.38 -23.53 -2.11
N LYS A 67 -11.55 -24.22 -3.25
CA LYS A 67 -10.85 -23.87 -4.50
C LYS A 67 -11.05 -22.38 -4.79
N GLY A 68 -9.96 -21.60 -4.75
CA GLY A 68 -9.97 -20.14 -4.95
C GLY A 68 -9.50 -19.31 -3.74
N ALA A 69 -9.35 -19.91 -2.55
CA ALA A 69 -8.85 -19.22 -1.34
C ALA A 69 -7.31 -19.17 -1.23
N CYS A 70 -6.59 -19.46 -2.32
CA CYS A 70 -5.20 -19.92 -2.33
C CYS A 70 -4.17 -18.93 -1.74
N CYS A 71 -4.48 -17.64 -1.60
CA CYS A 71 -3.48 -16.62 -1.28
C CYS A 71 -3.68 -15.90 0.06
N ALA A 72 -4.74 -16.21 0.82
CA ALA A 72 -5.17 -15.38 1.96
C ALA A 72 -4.13 -15.21 3.09
N GLY A 73 -3.13 -16.09 3.17
CA GLY A 73 -2.01 -15.96 4.12
C GLY A 73 -0.76 -15.35 3.49
N ASP A 74 -0.51 -15.64 2.22
CA ASP A 74 0.66 -15.16 1.47
C ASP A 74 0.53 -13.66 1.21
N ASP A 75 -0.66 -13.17 0.91
CA ASP A 75 -0.97 -11.74 0.71
C ASP A 75 -0.55 -10.86 1.90
N ILE A 76 -0.71 -11.37 3.13
CA ILE A 76 -0.28 -10.67 4.35
C ILE A 76 1.25 -10.61 4.43
N ARG A 77 1.93 -11.70 4.02
CA ARG A 77 3.39 -11.77 3.98
C ARG A 77 3.96 -10.87 2.89
N ASP A 78 3.32 -10.82 1.72
CA ASP A 78 3.69 -9.94 0.63
C ASP A 78 3.50 -8.47 1.03
N ALA A 79 2.38 -8.14 1.68
CA ALA A 79 2.16 -6.80 2.23
C ALA A 79 3.21 -6.41 3.27
N GLN A 80 3.64 -7.35 4.11
CA GLN A 80 4.72 -7.14 5.08
C GLN A 80 6.06 -6.90 4.37
N ALA A 81 6.42 -7.75 3.41
CA ALA A 81 7.68 -7.66 2.66
C ALA A 81 7.81 -6.36 1.85
N VAL A 82 6.70 -5.75 1.45
CA VAL A 82 6.67 -4.43 0.79
C VAL A 82 6.92 -3.28 1.77
N ALA A 83 6.57 -3.47 3.04
CA ALA A 83 6.73 -2.45 4.08
C ALA A 83 8.11 -2.45 4.75
N ASP A 84 8.87 -3.53 4.59
CA ASP A 84 10.27 -3.69 5.04
C ASP A 84 11.25 -2.98 4.09
#